data_AF-A0A965P516-F1
#
_entry.id   AF-A0A965P516-F1
#
_cell.length_a   1.000
_cell.length_b   1.000
_cell.length_c   1.000
_cell.angle_alpha   90.00
_cell.angle_beta   90.00
_cell.angle_gamma   90.00
#
_symmetry.space_group_name_H-M   'P 1'
#
loop_
_entity.id
_entity.type
_entity.pdbx_description
1 polymer ?
#
loop_
_entity_poly.entity_id
_entity_poly.type
_entity_poly.pdbx_seq_one_letter_code
_entity_poly.pdbx_strand_id
1 'polypeptide(L)' 'MRMAAAILLAAATGACAFPQPYEADPTSVYGWQRRQDEIQRREDERQRLCAIMNKDSDRYKRDCTRPGDPIR' A
#
# COMPACT_ATOMS: atom_id res chain seq x y z
N MET A 1 -30.02 -14.51 1.28
CA MET A 1 -28.78 -15.28 1.04
C MET A 1 -28.21 -15.13 -0.38
N ARG A 2 -29.01 -15.23 -1.45
CA ARG A 2 -28.51 -15.08 -2.85
C ARG A 2 -27.79 -13.75 -3.13
N MET A 3 -28.30 -12.63 -2.61
CA MET A 3 -27.68 -11.31 -2.79
C MET A 3 -26.33 -11.18 -2.04
N ALA A 4 -26.23 -11.74 -0.84
CA ALA A 4 -24.97 -11.73 -0.07
C ALA A 4 -23.86 -12.54 -0.76
N ALA A 5 -24.22 -13.69 -1.36
CA ALA A 5 -23.29 -14.50 -2.14
C ALA A 5 -22.81 -13.77 -3.41
N ALA A 6 -23.70 -13.04 -4.09
CA ALA A 6 -23.34 -12.26 -5.28
C ALA A 6 -22.38 -11.10 -4.97
N ILE A 7 -22.58 -10.40 -3.84
CA ILE A 7 -21.70 -9.31 -3.40
C ILE A 7 -20.30 -9.85 -3.03
N LEU A 8 -20.23 -10.98 -2.33
CA LEU A 8 -18.96 -11.62 -1.99
C LEU A 8 -18.20 -12.10 -3.23
N LEU A 9 -18.90 -12.66 -4.22
CA LEU A 9 -18.28 -13.05 -5.49
C LEU A 9 -17.74 -11.83 -6.26
N ALA A 10 -18.53 -10.76 -6.34
CA ALA A 10 -18.14 -9.54 -7.06
C ALA A 10 -16.90 -8.88 -6.41
N ALA A 11 -16.84 -8.86 -5.07
CA ALA A 11 -15.67 -8.35 -4.35
C ALA A 11 -14.43 -9.22 -4.56
N ALA A 12 -14.58 -10.55 -4.55
CA ALA A 12 -13.49 -11.49 -4.79
C ALA A 12 -12.97 -11.40 -6.24
N THR A 13 -13.84 -11.22 -7.23
CA THR A 13 -13.42 -11.05 -8.63
C THR A 13 -12.85 -9.66 -8.89
N GLY A 14 -13.32 -8.61 -8.21
CA GLY A 14 -12.80 -7.25 -8.37
C GLY A 14 -11.32 -7.12 -8.01
N ALA A 15 -10.88 -7.78 -6.93
CA ALA A 15 -9.47 -7.77 -6.53
C ALA A 15 -8.52 -8.39 -7.58
N CYS A 16 -9.01 -9.36 -8.36
CA CYS A 16 -8.23 -10.03 -9.40
C CYS A 16 -8.48 -9.48 -10.82
N ALA A 17 -9.60 -8.78 -11.04
CA ALA A 17 -10.04 -8.29 -12.35
C ALA A 17 -9.72 -6.81 -12.60
N PHE A 18 -9.28 -6.06 -11.58
CA PHE A 18 -8.63 -4.78 -11.81
C PHE A 18 -7.16 -5.04 -12.13
N PRO A 19 -6.72 -4.87 -13.40
CA PRO A 19 -5.30 -4.91 -13.70
C PRO A 19 -4.67 -3.74 -12.96
N GLN A 20 -4.00 -4.02 -11.85
CA GLN A 20 -2.89 -3.17 -11.44
C GLN A 20 -2.00 -3.07 -12.68
N PRO A 21 -1.56 -1.86 -13.09
CA PRO A 21 -0.67 -1.74 -14.23
C PRO A 21 0.52 -2.66 -13.98
N TYR A 22 0.65 -3.70 -14.80
CA TYR A 22 1.75 -4.64 -14.67
C TYR A 22 3.04 -3.88 -15.02
N GLU A 23 3.75 -3.46 -14.00
CA GLU A 23 5.13 -3.03 -14.15
C GLU A 23 5.99 -4.28 -14.26
N ALA A 24 6.64 -4.46 -15.41
CA ALA A 24 7.61 -5.53 -15.56
C ALA A 24 8.72 -5.38 -14.52
N ASP A 25 9.03 -6.47 -13.83
CA ASP A 25 10.15 -6.48 -12.89
C ASP A 25 11.47 -6.19 -13.61
N PRO A 26 12.40 -5.47 -12.96
CA PRO A 26 13.70 -5.20 -13.54
C PRO A 26 14.44 -6.50 -13.83
N THR A 27 14.96 -6.64 -15.05
CA THR A 27 15.67 -7.84 -15.51
C THR A 27 17.15 -7.86 -15.13
N SER A 28 17.62 -6.83 -14.41
CA SER A 28 19.01 -6.69 -13.98
C SER A 28 19.10 -6.37 -12.49
N VAL A 29 20.20 -6.81 -11.85
CA VAL A 29 20.48 -6.54 -10.43
C VAL A 29 20.50 -5.03 -10.14
N TYR A 30 21.10 -4.23 -11.03
CA TYR A 30 21.12 -2.78 -10.87
C TYR A 30 19.72 -2.16 -10.97
N GLY A 31 18.86 -2.67 -11.86
CA GLY A 31 17.46 -2.25 -11.93
C GLY A 31 16.70 -2.57 -10.64
N TRP A 32 16.96 -3.74 -10.04
CA TRP A 32 16.42 -4.11 -8.73
C TRP A 32 16.89 -3.18 -7.63
N GLN A 33 18.20 -2.89 -7.57
CA GLN A 33 18.76 -1.97 -6.56
C GLN A 33 18.11 -0.59 -6.67
N ARG A 34 18.00 -0.03 -7.87
CA ARG A 34 17.36 1.27 -8.09
C ARG A 34 15.90 1.27 -7.60
N ARG A 35 15.15 0.20 -7.87
CA ARG A 35 13.76 0.07 -7.39
C ARG A 35 13.71 0.05 -5.86
N GLN A 36 14.61 -0.68 -5.20
CA GLN A 36 14.71 -0.69 -3.74
C GLN A 36 15.06 0.69 -3.18
N ASP A 37 16.03 1.39 -3.78
CA ASP A 37 16.45 2.73 -3.35
C ASP A 37 15.29 3.73 -3.46
N GLU A 38 14.49 3.66 -4.52
CA GLU A 38 13.30 4.50 -4.68
C GLU A 38 12.20 4.21 -3.67
N ILE A 39 12.00 2.93 -3.33
CA ILE A 39 11.04 2.52 -2.29
C ILE A 39 11.50 3.07 -0.95
N GLN A 40 12.78 2.87 -0.60
CA GLN A 40 13.36 3.36 0.65
C GLN A 40 13.25 4.88 0.76
N ARG A 41 13.57 5.62 -0.30
CA ARG A 41 13.48 7.08 -0.31
C ARG A 41 12.04 7.57 -0.03
N ARG A 42 11.05 6.96 -0.68
CA ARG A 42 9.63 7.30 -0.46
C ARG A 42 9.17 6.94 0.95
N GLU A 43 9.68 5.85 1.47
CA GLU A 43 9.41 5.39 2.83
C GLU A 43 9.95 6.37 3.88
N ASP A 44 11.22 6.77 3.73
CA ASP A 44 11.88 7.72 4.62
C ASP A 44 11.19 9.09 4.60
N GLU A 45 10.79 9.55 3.41
CA GLU A 45 10.03 10.79 3.26
C GLU A 45 8.69 10.71 3.99
N ARG A 46 7.95 9.62 3.82
CA ARG A 46 6.68 9.42 4.53
C ARG A 46 6.91 9.42 6.05
N GLN A 47 7.91 8.70 6.54
CA GLN A 47 8.21 8.65 7.97
C GLN A 47 8.55 10.05 8.53
N ARG A 48 9.33 10.84 7.80
CA ARG A 48 9.63 12.23 8.19
C ARG A 48 8.37 13.10 8.28
N LEU A 49 7.48 13.01 7.30
CA LEU A 49 6.22 13.76 7.31
C LEU A 49 5.31 13.30 8.45
N CYS A 50 5.21 11.99 8.67
CA CYS A 50 4.40 11.41 9.75
C CYS A 50 4.96 11.72 11.15
N ALA A 51 6.27 11.92 11.29
CA ALA A 51 6.90 12.23 12.57
C ALA A 51 6.44 13.59 13.15
N ILE A 52 6.10 14.55 12.28
CA ILE A 52 5.63 15.90 12.67
C ILE A 52 4.10 16.03 12.69
N MET A 53 3.36 15.00 12.25
CA MET A 53 1.90 15.03 12.20
C MET A 53 1.26 14.75 13.57
N ASN A 54 0.07 15.33 13.79
CA ASN A 54 -0.74 15.01 14.96
C ASN A 54 -1.27 13.57 14.87
N LYS A 55 -0.85 12.72 15.81
CA LYS A 55 -1.15 11.28 15.86
C LYS A 55 -2.63 10.96 16.08
N ASP A 56 -3.37 11.88 16.69
CA ASP A 56 -4.80 11.68 16.97
C ASP A 56 -5.69 12.10 15.80
N SER A 57 -5.12 12.71 14.76
CA SER A 57 -5.87 13.16 13.59
C SER A 57 -6.29 12.01 12.69
N ASP A 58 -7.46 12.13 12.06
CA ASP A 58 -7.92 11.17 11.05
C ASP A 58 -6.96 11.09 9.86
N ARG A 59 -6.24 12.17 9.57
CA ARG A 59 -5.22 12.20 8.52
C ARG A 59 -4.05 11.26 8.85
N TYR A 60 -3.57 11.27 10.10
CA TYR A 60 -2.51 10.36 10.53
C TYR A 60 -2.94 8.89 10.42
N LYS A 61 -4.16 8.57 10.84
CA LYS A 61 -4.72 7.21 10.74
C LYS A 61 -4.94 6.73 9.29
N ARG A 62 -5.00 7.63 8.31
CA ARG A 62 -5.10 7.25 6.90
C ARG A 62 -3.74 7.13 6.23
N ASP A 63 -2.85 8.08 6.50
CA ASP A 63 -1.64 8.27 5.70
C ASP A 63 -0.39 7.64 6.36
N CYS A 64 -0.39 7.46 7.68
CA CYS A 64 0.79 7.08 8.45
C CYS A 64 0.74 5.68 9.07
N THR A 65 -0.44 5.07 9.19
CA THR A 65 -0.58 3.71 9.73
C THR A 65 -0.59 2.67 8.60
N ARG A 66 0.17 1.59 8.78
CA ARG A 66 0.14 0.40 7.91
C ARG A 66 -0.46 -0.82 8.61
N PRO A 67 -0.97 -1.78 7.82
CA PRO A 67 -1.30 -3.11 8.34
C PRO A 67 -0.05 -3.74 8.98
N GLY A 68 -0.11 -4.05 10.27
CA GLY A 68 0.99 -4.64 11.04
C GLY A 68 1.79 -3.65 11.90
N ASP A 69 1.51 -2.35 11.85
CA ASP A 69 2.08 -1.41 12.81
C ASP A 69 1.58 -1.74 14.24
N PRO A 70 2.44 -1.63 15.26
CA PRO A 70 2.02 -1.90 16.64
C PRO A 70 0.88 -0.96 17.03
N ILE A 71 -0.24 -1.53 17.46
CA ILE A 71 -1.35 -0.77 18.04
C ILE A 71 -0.79 -0.16 19.33
N ARG A 72 -0.68 1.17 19.33
CA ARG A 72 -0.12 1.93 20.46
C ARG A 72 -1.20 2.29 21.45
#